data_AF-A0A925R859-F1
#
_entry.id   AF-A0A925R859-F1
#
_cell.length_a   1.000
_cell.length_b   1.000
_cell.length_c   1.000
_cell.angle_alpha   90.00
_cell.angle_beta   90.00
_cell.angle_gamma   90.00
#
_symmetry.space_group_name_H-M   'P 1'
#
loop_
_entity.id
_entity.type
_entity.pdbx_description
1 polymer ?
#
loop_
_entity_poly.entity_id
_entity_poly.type
_entity_poly.pdbx_seq_one_letter_code
_entity_poly.pdbx_strand_id
1 'polypeptide(L)'
;MKRRTFLQLSGMTAASALLAGCQSQNEKLIPYLIPPDEGVTPGRANYYASSCSFCPAGCGILVRVSEGRAKKIEGNPSHPVNRGRLCARGQATLQELYHPDRVQQPLKRSGPRG
;
A
#
# COMPACT_ATOMS: atom_id res chain seq x y z
N MET A 1 18.15 40.97 -25.56
CA MET A 1 19.02 40.01 -24.82
C MET A 1 20.10 39.46 -25.75
N LYS A 2 21.35 39.26 -25.29
CA LYS A 2 22.44 38.68 -26.11
C LYS A 2 22.42 37.14 -26.02
N ARG A 3 22.65 36.46 -27.16
CA ARG A 3 22.64 34.98 -27.30
C ARG A 3 23.58 34.28 -26.30
N ARG A 4 24.75 34.89 -26.05
CA ARG A 4 25.74 34.43 -25.08
C ARG A 4 25.22 34.44 -23.64
N THR A 5 24.50 35.51 -23.27
CA THR A 5 23.94 35.66 -21.93
C THR A 5 22.82 34.65 -21.67
N PHE A 6 22.01 34.33 -22.69
CA PHE A 6 20.99 33.28 -22.62
C PHE A 6 21.60 31.87 -22.44
N LEU A 7 22.66 31.54 -23.19
CA LEU A 7 23.35 30.24 -23.06
C LEU A 7 24.06 30.09 -21.70
N GLN A 8 24.62 31.17 -21.16
CA GLN A 8 25.23 31.15 -19.82
C GLN A 8 24.17 30.93 -18.73
N LEU A 9 23.04 31.65 -18.78
CA LEU A 9 21.95 31.50 -17.81
C LEU A 9 21.31 30.11 -17.83
N SER A 10 21.05 29.56 -19.02
CA SER A 10 20.48 28.21 -19.18
C SER A 10 21.45 27.11 -18.73
N GLY A 11 22.76 27.25 -19.02
CA GLY A 11 23.78 26.33 -18.54
C GLY A 11 23.92 26.31 -17.02
N MET A 12 23.89 27.48 -16.37
CA MET A 12 23.99 27.59 -14.92
C MET A 12 22.76 27.04 -14.20
N THR A 13 21.55 27.29 -14.72
CA THR A 13 20.32 26.71 -14.14
C THR A 13 20.29 25.19 -14.27
N ALA A 14 20.66 24.64 -15.42
CA ALA A 14 20.74 23.19 -15.61
C ALA A 14 21.74 22.52 -14.66
N ALA A 15 22.93 23.10 -14.46
CA ALA A 15 23.94 22.56 -13.55
C ALA A 15 23.47 22.56 -12.09
N SER A 16 22.75 23.60 -11.65
CA SER A 16 22.23 23.69 -10.27
C SER A 16 21.17 22.63 -9.96
N ALA A 17 20.30 22.30 -10.93
CA ALA A 17 19.27 21.28 -10.76
C ALA A 17 19.86 19.86 -10.62
N LEU A 18 20.98 19.58 -11.30
CA LEU A 18 21.65 18.28 -11.22
C LEU A 18 22.32 18.06 -9.85
N LEU A 19 22.93 19.09 -9.28
CA LEU A 19 23.59 18.98 -7.96
C LEU A 19 22.58 18.84 -6.81
N ALA A 20 21.39 19.42 -6.94
CA ALA A 20 20.31 19.22 -5.97
C ALA A 20 19.77 17.77 -5.95
N GLY A 21 19.93 17.03 -7.06
CA GLY A 21 19.50 15.63 -7.16
C GLY A 21 20.40 14.64 -6.41
N CYS A 22 21.61 15.01 -6.02
CA CYS A 22 22.58 14.12 -5.37
C CYS A 22 22.41 14.02 -3.85
N GLN A 23 21.36 14.60 -3.26
CA GLN A 23 21.16 14.48 -1.81
C GLN A 23 20.70 13.06 -1.47
N SER A 24 21.62 12.24 -0.96
CA SER A 24 21.34 10.90 -0.45
C SER A 24 20.35 11.02 0.71
N GLN A 25 19.14 10.54 0.51
CA GLN A 25 18.17 10.44 1.58
C GLN A 25 18.58 9.26 2.46
N ASN A 26 19.00 9.54 3.69
CA ASN A 26 19.32 8.51 4.66
C ASN A 26 18.01 7.84 5.10
N GLU A 27 17.60 6.79 4.40
CA GLU A 27 16.45 5.98 4.81
C GLU A 27 16.80 5.18 6.08
N LYS A 28 15.96 5.30 7.10
CA LYS A 28 16.14 4.58 8.36
C LYS A 28 15.53 3.18 8.23
N LEU A 29 16.34 2.15 8.40
CA LEU A 29 15.86 0.78 8.56
C LEU A 29 15.53 0.52 10.04
N ILE A 30 14.25 0.41 10.37
CA ILE A 30 13.78 0.13 11.73
C ILE A 30 13.46 -1.37 11.82
N PRO A 31 14.27 -2.19 12.51
CA PRO A 31 13.98 -3.60 12.68
C PRO A 31 12.88 -3.86 13.70
N TYR A 32 12.32 -5.06 13.69
CA TYR A 32 11.43 -5.52 14.75
C TYR A 32 12.18 -5.59 16.08
N LEU A 33 11.61 -4.98 17.13
CA LEU A 33 12.13 -5.12 18.50
C LEU A 33 11.95 -6.55 19.01
N ILE A 34 10.79 -7.13 18.71
CA ILE A 34 10.44 -8.52 19.00
C ILE A 34 9.96 -9.13 17.68
N PRO A 35 10.68 -10.10 17.10
CA PRO A 35 10.24 -10.76 15.88
C PRO A 35 9.00 -11.62 16.19
N PRO A 36 7.99 -11.66 15.31
CA PRO A 36 6.82 -12.51 15.50
C PRO A 36 7.15 -13.98 15.23
N ASP A 37 6.53 -14.87 16.00
CA ASP A 37 6.78 -16.32 15.94
C ASP A 37 6.26 -16.98 14.65
N GLU A 38 5.40 -16.28 13.91
CA GLU A 38 4.70 -16.76 12.71
C GLU A 38 5.59 -16.90 11.45
N GLY A 39 6.92 -16.94 11.61
CA GLY A 39 7.85 -17.09 10.50
C GLY A 39 7.92 -15.88 9.56
N VAL A 40 7.59 -14.69 10.03
CA VAL A 40 7.70 -13.46 9.23
C VAL A 40 9.18 -13.12 9.03
N THR A 41 9.69 -13.40 7.84
CA THR A 41 11.05 -13.01 7.44
C THR A 41 10.98 -11.70 6.64
N PRO A 42 11.64 -10.61 7.09
CA PRO A 42 11.70 -9.36 6.33
C PRO A 42 12.13 -9.61 4.88
N GLY A 43 11.46 -8.96 3.93
CA GLY A 43 11.68 -9.18 2.49
C GLY A 43 11.03 -10.43 1.87
N ARG A 44 10.46 -11.37 2.65
CA ARG A 44 9.64 -12.48 2.12
C ARG A 44 8.17 -12.27 2.44
N ALA A 45 7.33 -12.36 1.41
CA ALA A 45 5.89 -12.24 1.59
C ALA A 45 5.27 -13.56 2.05
N ASN A 46 4.37 -13.46 3.02
CA ASN A 46 3.53 -14.55 3.52
C ASN A 46 2.16 -14.53 2.84
N TYR A 47 1.50 -15.68 2.77
CA TYR A 47 0.17 -15.82 2.20
C TYR A 47 -0.78 -16.39 3.24
N TYR A 48 -1.85 -15.66 3.53
CA TYR A 48 -2.87 -16.06 4.50
C TYR A 48 -4.19 -16.31 3.79
N ALA A 49 -4.86 -17.42 4.12
CA ALA A 49 -6.19 -17.72 3.63
C ALA A 49 -7.24 -16.95 4.43
N SER A 50 -8.17 -16.30 3.74
CA SER A 50 -9.27 -15.54 4.33
C SER A 50 -10.51 -15.60 3.42
N SER A 51 -11.56 -14.86 3.76
CA SER A 51 -12.81 -14.75 3.00
C SER A 51 -13.14 -13.31 2.66
N CYS A 52 -13.56 -13.06 1.42
CA CYS A 52 -14.04 -11.76 0.97
C CYS A 52 -15.50 -11.53 1.39
N SER A 53 -15.75 -10.44 2.12
CA SER A 53 -17.07 -10.06 2.64
C SER A 53 -17.70 -8.85 1.95
N PHE A 54 -17.12 -8.37 0.84
CA PHE A 54 -17.62 -7.18 0.12
C PHE A 54 -18.98 -7.39 -0.56
N CYS A 55 -19.37 -8.64 -0.78
CA CYS A 55 -20.72 -9.01 -1.22
C CYS A 55 -21.12 -10.35 -0.58
N PRO A 56 -22.39 -10.76 -0.68
CA PRO A 56 -22.88 -11.99 -0.06
C PRO A 56 -22.30 -13.30 -0.63
N ALA A 57 -21.51 -13.24 -1.70
CA ALA A 57 -20.96 -14.44 -2.34
C ALA A 57 -19.92 -15.19 -1.49
N GLY A 58 -19.24 -14.50 -0.55
CA GLY A 58 -18.30 -15.15 0.37
C GLY A 58 -17.11 -15.84 -0.31
N CYS A 59 -16.51 -15.21 -1.32
CA CYS A 59 -15.39 -15.82 -2.05
C CYS A 59 -14.16 -16.04 -1.13
N GLY A 60 -13.49 -17.19 -1.25
CA GLY A 60 -12.23 -17.45 -0.53
C GLY A 60 -11.06 -16.73 -1.18
N ILE A 61 -10.22 -16.09 -0.38
CA ILE A 61 -9.10 -15.28 -0.85
C ILE A 61 -7.78 -15.71 -0.21
N LEU A 62 -6.70 -15.46 -0.92
CA LEU A 62 -5.33 -15.54 -0.42
C LEU A 62 -4.76 -14.14 -0.39
N VAL A 63 -4.39 -13.69 0.80
CA VAL A 63 -3.85 -12.35 1.03
C VAL A 63 -2.35 -12.43 1.13
N ARG A 64 -1.64 -11.73 0.24
CA ARG A 64 -0.20 -11.56 0.30
C ARG A 64 0.13 -10.46 1.30
N VAL A 65 0.79 -10.83 2.38
CA VAL A 65 1.19 -9.98 3.50
C VAL A 65 2.71 -9.87 3.52
N SER A 66 3.23 -8.66 3.49
CA SER A 66 4.65 -8.37 3.66
C SER A 66 4.82 -7.63 4.96
N GLU A 67 5.63 -8.17 5.88
CA GLU A 67 5.98 -7.49 7.14
C GLU A 67 4.73 -7.03 7.95
N GLY A 68 3.70 -7.87 7.98
CA GLY A 68 2.43 -7.60 8.67
C GLY A 68 1.44 -6.70 7.90
N ARG A 69 1.80 -6.22 6.71
CA ARG A 69 0.92 -5.38 5.88
C ARG A 69 0.39 -6.14 4.66
N ALA A 70 -0.92 -6.16 4.47
CA ALA A 70 -1.54 -6.71 3.26
C ALA A 70 -1.17 -5.85 2.04
N LYS A 71 -0.70 -6.50 0.97
CA LYS A 71 -0.24 -5.83 -0.26
C LYS A 71 -1.03 -6.26 -1.50
N LYS A 72 -1.55 -7.49 -1.53
CA LYS A 72 -2.35 -7.99 -2.66
C LYS A 72 -3.34 -9.04 -2.16
N ILE A 73 -4.47 -9.13 -2.84
CA ILE A 73 -5.48 -10.16 -2.63
C ILE A 73 -5.64 -10.92 -3.94
N GLU A 74 -5.70 -12.24 -3.87
CA GLU A 74 -6.04 -13.11 -4.98
C GLU A 74 -7.09 -14.14 -4.56
N GLY A 75 -7.73 -14.81 -5.53
CA GLY A 75 -8.66 -15.88 -5.21
C GLY A 75 -7.92 -17.11 -4.69
N ASN A 76 -8.53 -17.83 -3.74
CA ASN A 76 -7.99 -19.10 -3.26
C ASN A 76 -8.39 -20.24 -4.22
N PRO A 77 -7.43 -20.96 -4.87
CA PRO A 77 -7.71 -22.08 -5.74
C PRO A 77 -8.49 -23.21 -5.08
N SER A 78 -8.28 -23.42 -3.78
CA SER A 78 -8.92 -24.48 -2.99
C SER A 78 -10.35 -24.13 -2.56
N HIS A 79 -10.80 -22.89 -2.75
CA HIS A 79 -12.12 -22.46 -2.29
C HIS A 79 -13.21 -22.77 -3.34
N PRO A 80 -14.31 -23.44 -2.97
CA PRO A 80 -15.27 -23.99 -3.93
C PRO A 80 -16.01 -22.92 -4.75
N VAL A 81 -16.26 -21.75 -4.15
CA VAL A 81 -17.05 -20.66 -4.76
C VAL A 81 -16.36 -20.04 -5.97
N ASN A 82 -15.05 -19.78 -5.87
CA ASN A 82 -14.33 -18.96 -6.83
C ASN A 82 -13.13 -19.65 -7.49
N ARG A 83 -12.66 -20.79 -6.94
CA ARG A 83 -11.63 -21.66 -7.54
C ARG A 83 -10.41 -20.88 -8.06
N GLY A 84 -9.91 -19.96 -7.24
CA GLY A 84 -8.72 -19.15 -7.57
C GLY A 84 -9.00 -17.82 -8.28
N ARG A 85 -10.23 -17.54 -8.71
CA ARG A 85 -10.59 -16.28 -9.38
C ARG A 85 -11.09 -15.25 -8.38
N LEU A 86 -10.97 -13.96 -8.72
CA LEU A 86 -11.50 -12.87 -7.90
C LEU A 86 -12.00 -11.73 -8.79
N CYS A 87 -13.16 -11.16 -8.45
CA CYS A 87 -13.74 -10.04 -9.19
C CYS A 87 -13.04 -8.72 -8.87
N ALA A 88 -13.25 -7.70 -9.71
CA ALA A 88 -12.67 -6.36 -9.53
C ALA A 88 -12.96 -5.76 -8.14
N ARG A 89 -14.19 -5.97 -7.63
CA ARG A 89 -14.58 -5.54 -6.29
C ARG A 89 -13.72 -6.19 -5.20
N GLY A 90 -13.55 -7.52 -5.27
CA GLY A 90 -12.72 -8.27 -4.32
C GLY A 90 -11.24 -7.89 -4.39
N GLN A 91 -10.75 -7.50 -5.56
CA GLN A 91 -9.40 -6.97 -5.74
C GLN A 91 -9.22 -5.57 -5.13
N ALA A 92 -10.28 -4.75 -5.16
CA ALA A 92 -10.28 -3.38 -4.67
C ALA A 92 -10.47 -3.24 -3.15
N THR A 93 -10.88 -4.29 -2.43
CA THR A 93 -11.11 -4.23 -0.97
C THR A 93 -9.86 -3.83 -0.16
N LEU A 94 -8.67 -4.00 -0.73
CA LEU A 94 -7.44 -3.52 -0.10
C LEU A 94 -7.41 -1.98 0.03
N GLN A 95 -8.08 -1.26 -0.88
CA GLN A 95 -8.26 0.19 -0.78
C GLN A 95 -9.21 0.57 0.35
N GLU A 96 -10.25 -0.22 0.60
CA GLU A 96 -11.17 -0.01 1.73
C GLU A 96 -10.44 -0.15 3.08
N LEU A 97 -9.55 -1.16 3.19
CA LEU A 97 -8.73 -1.37 4.38
C LEU A 97 -7.79 -0.19 4.67
N TYR A 98 -7.21 0.41 3.63
CA TYR A 98 -6.24 1.50 3.73
C TYR A 98 -6.81 2.87 3.35
N HIS A 99 -8.14 3.03 3.34
CA HIS A 99 -8.77 4.29 2.94
C HIS A 99 -8.45 5.40 3.95
N PRO A 100 -8.05 6.62 3.52
CA PRO A 100 -7.73 7.71 4.43
C PRO A 100 -8.91 8.11 5.32
N ASP A 101 -10.12 8.11 4.76
CA ASP A 101 -11.36 8.49 5.48
C ASP A 101 -11.99 7.34 6.29
N ARG A 102 -11.28 6.21 6.46
CA ARG A 102 -11.80 5.10 7.27
C ARG A 102 -12.00 5.56 8.72
N VAL A 103 -13.13 5.20 9.32
CA VAL A 103 -13.43 5.51 10.73
C VAL A 103 -12.35 4.90 11.63
N GLN A 104 -11.55 5.74 12.28
CA GLN A 104 -10.39 5.32 13.08
C GLN A 104 -10.74 5.08 14.56
N GLN A 105 -11.85 5.64 15.02
CA GLN A 105 -12.29 5.58 16.42
C GLN A 105 -13.81 5.49 16.53
N PRO A 106 -14.36 4.95 17.62
CA PRO A 106 -15.79 4.99 17.89
C PRO A 106 -16.32 6.43 17.90
N LEU A 107 -17.50 6.65 17.33
CA LEU A 107 -18.15 7.97 17.27
C LEU A 107 -19.41 7.98 18.14
N LYS A 108 -19.63 9.08 18.88
CA LYS A 108 -20.85 9.31 19.66
C LYS A 108 -21.72 10.33 18.95
N ARG A 109 -23.01 10.02 18.81
CA ARG A 109 -23.98 10.96 18.24
C ARG A 109 -24.12 12.20 19.13
N SER A 110 -24.05 13.38 18.51
CA SER A 110 -24.45 14.65 19.12
C SER A 110 -25.76 15.13 18.50
N GLY A 111 -26.82 15.31 19.31
CA GLY A 111 -28.12 15.83 18.87
C GLY A 111 -29.30 14.83 18.94
N PRO A 112 -30.54 15.34 18.75
CA PRO A 112 -31.74 14.51 18.66
C PRO A 112 -31.68 13.54 17.48
N ARG A 113 -32.51 12.51 17.50
CA ARG A 113 -32.62 11.54 16.40
C ARG A 113 -33.62 12.09 15.38
N GLY A 114 -33.18 12.32 14.15
CA GLY A 114 -34.00 12.87 13.06
C GLY A 114 -33.35 14.11 12.46
#